data_AF-A0A1M3GUT0-F1
#
_entry.id   AF-A0A1M3GUT0-F1
#
_cell.length_a   1.000
_cell.length_b   1.000
_cell.length_c   1.000
_cell.angle_alpha   90.00
_cell.angle_beta   90.00
_cell.angle_gamma   90.00
#
_symmetry.space_group_name_H-M   'P 1'
#
loop_
_entity.id
_entity.type
_entity.pdbx_description
1 polymer ?
#
loop_
_entity_poly.entity_id
_entity_poly.type
_entity_poly.pdbx_seq_one_letter_code
_entity_poly.pdbx_strand_id
1 'polypeptide(L)'
;MPLTDAKIRNAKPADKPQKLADGGGLYLEVRPTGAKLWRYRYRIAGKENVFAVGEYPTIGLSDARDEHRKARALVEQGIHPSHNRQAERLANVTANANTFEAVAREWIAKKSAGWTPYYLRQVERFMAADVCQHAFDSVAHPVGQRT
;
A
#
# COMPACT_ATOMS: atom_id res chain seq x y z
N MET A 1 -6.98 -27.52 -7.90
CA MET A 1 -7.62 -27.51 -6.57
C MET A 1 -7.14 -26.26 -5.84
N PRO A 2 -8.06 -25.40 -5.36
CA PRO A 2 -7.69 -24.19 -4.62
C PRO A 2 -6.93 -24.54 -3.34
N LEU A 3 -6.11 -23.60 -2.87
CA LEU A 3 -5.42 -23.75 -1.59
C LEU A 3 -6.39 -23.57 -0.42
N THR A 4 -6.00 -24.19 0.68
CA THR A 4 -6.61 -24.01 2.00
C THR A 4 -5.55 -23.49 2.96
N ASP A 5 -5.97 -22.75 3.97
CA ASP A 5 -5.05 -22.21 4.97
C ASP A 5 -4.26 -23.32 5.69
N ALA A 6 -4.89 -24.46 5.99
CA ALA A 6 -4.20 -25.63 6.54
C ALA A 6 -3.06 -26.14 5.64
N LYS A 7 -3.30 -26.21 4.32
CA LYS A 7 -2.27 -26.63 3.35
C LYS A 7 -1.12 -25.63 3.27
N ILE A 8 -1.41 -24.34 3.41
CA ILE A 8 -0.41 -23.26 3.41
C ILE A 8 0.45 -23.32 4.67
N ARG A 9 -0.16 -23.47 5.85
CA ARG A 9 0.56 -23.60 7.13
C ARG A 9 1.49 -24.80 7.12
N ASN A 10 0.99 -25.95 6.66
CA ASN A 10 1.72 -27.22 6.63
C ASN A 10 2.74 -27.32 5.48
N ALA A 11 2.76 -26.37 4.55
CA ALA A 11 3.75 -26.34 3.48
C ALA A 11 5.15 -26.16 4.06
N LYS A 12 5.99 -27.19 3.87
CA LYS A 12 7.39 -27.21 4.30
C LYS A 12 8.31 -26.65 3.21
N PRO A 13 9.41 -25.99 3.59
CA PRO A 13 10.47 -25.65 2.65
C PRO A 13 11.06 -26.92 2.02
N ALA A 14 11.51 -26.80 0.78
CA ALA A 14 12.27 -27.83 0.06
C ALA A 14 13.58 -27.23 -0.47
N ASP A 15 14.48 -28.06 -0.99
CA ASP A 15 15.78 -27.60 -1.54
C ASP A 15 15.63 -26.59 -2.69
N LYS A 16 14.47 -26.59 -3.37
CA LYS A 16 14.12 -25.68 -4.45
C LYS A 16 12.80 -24.96 -4.16
N PRO A 17 12.60 -23.73 -4.67
CA PRO A 17 11.34 -23.03 -4.52
C PRO A 17 10.16 -23.86 -5.05
N GLN A 18 9.16 -24.06 -4.20
CA GLN A 18 7.95 -24.80 -4.52
C GLN A 18 6.81 -23.82 -4.83
N LYS A 19 6.05 -24.12 -5.89
CA LYS A 19 4.85 -23.35 -6.25
C LYS A 19 3.59 -24.14 -5.89
N LEU A 20 2.76 -23.57 -5.05
CA LEU A 20 1.47 -24.09 -4.65
C LEU A 20 0.37 -23.27 -5.34
N ALA A 21 -0.28 -23.82 -6.35
CA ALA A 21 -1.30 -23.10 -7.12
C ALA A 21 -2.62 -22.97 -6.34
N ASP A 22 -3.18 -21.75 -6.33
CA ASP A 22 -4.53 -21.48 -5.83
C ASP A 22 -5.55 -21.44 -6.99
N GLY A 23 -5.20 -20.79 -8.11
CA GLY A 23 -6.04 -20.72 -9.31
C GLY A 23 -5.90 -19.39 -10.04
N GLY A 24 -6.30 -19.35 -11.32
CA GLY A 24 -6.30 -18.10 -12.11
C GLY A 24 -4.93 -17.40 -12.21
N GLY A 25 -3.83 -18.14 -12.05
CA GLY A 25 -2.46 -17.62 -12.02
C GLY A 25 -1.95 -17.22 -10.63
N LEU A 26 -2.79 -17.20 -9.59
CA LEU A 26 -2.38 -17.00 -8.20
C LEU A 26 -1.76 -18.29 -7.64
N TYR A 27 -0.61 -18.14 -6.99
CA TYR A 27 0.08 -19.22 -6.31
C TYR A 27 0.89 -18.71 -5.11
N LEU A 28 1.16 -19.61 -4.16
CA LEU A 28 2.13 -19.38 -3.09
C LEU A 28 3.48 -19.97 -3.50
N GLU A 29 4.52 -19.16 -3.46
CA GLU A 29 5.91 -19.59 -3.61
C GLU A 29 6.53 -19.82 -2.24
N VAL A 30 6.84 -21.07 -1.93
CA VAL A 30 7.55 -21.47 -0.71
C VAL A 30 9.03 -21.58 -1.05
N ARG A 31 9.84 -20.68 -0.50
CA ARG A 31 11.29 -20.66 -0.71
C ARG A 31 11.99 -21.69 0.19
N PRO A 32 13.21 -22.12 -0.16
CA PRO A 32 14.03 -22.97 0.72
C PRO A 32 14.30 -22.34 2.10
N THR A 33 14.31 -21.00 2.18
CA THR A 33 14.42 -20.25 3.44
C THR A 33 13.19 -20.33 4.34
N GLY A 34 12.08 -20.87 3.83
CA GLY A 34 10.78 -20.94 4.50
C GLY A 34 9.88 -19.71 4.30
N ALA A 35 10.36 -18.67 3.62
CA ALA A 35 9.51 -17.55 3.21
C ALA A 35 8.39 -18.02 2.27
N LYS A 36 7.17 -17.52 2.50
CA LYS A 36 5.95 -17.90 1.76
C LYS A 36 5.40 -16.67 1.06
N LEU A 37 5.58 -16.59 -0.25
CA LEU A 37 5.27 -15.39 -1.03
C LEU A 37 4.07 -15.61 -1.94
N TRP A 38 3.05 -14.76 -1.83
CA TRP A 38 1.94 -14.72 -2.77
C TRP A 38 2.37 -14.08 -4.08
N ARG A 39 2.15 -14.79 -5.18
CA ARG A 39 2.49 -14.34 -6.53
C ARG A 39 1.37 -14.59 -7.50
N TYR A 40 1.19 -13.65 -8.42
CA TYR A 40 0.25 -13.76 -9.52
C TYR A 40 1.01 -13.75 -10.85
N ARG A 41 0.98 -14.88 -11.57
CA ARG A 41 1.50 -15.01 -12.93
C ARG A 41 0.44 -14.59 -13.94
N TYR A 42 0.82 -13.71 -14.88
CA TYR A 42 -0.07 -13.21 -15.92
C TYR A 42 0.67 -12.93 -17.23
N ARG A 43 -0.07 -12.57 -18.29
CA ARG A 43 0.50 -12.17 -19.59
C ARG A 43 -0.12 -10.86 -20.06
N ILE A 44 0.72 -9.97 -20.59
CA ILE A 44 0.30 -8.75 -21.31
C ILE A 44 1.13 -8.71 -22.59
N ALA A 45 0.49 -8.47 -23.74
CA ALA A 45 1.14 -8.46 -25.06
C ALA A 45 2.03 -9.70 -25.31
N GLY A 46 1.55 -10.89 -24.92
CA GLY A 46 2.27 -12.16 -25.09
C GLY A 46 3.43 -12.41 -24.11
N LYS A 47 3.85 -11.41 -23.32
CA LYS A 47 4.96 -11.54 -22.36
C LYS A 47 4.47 -12.03 -21.00
N GLU A 48 5.09 -13.09 -20.47
CA GLU A 48 4.84 -13.56 -19.11
C GLU A 48 5.42 -12.58 -18.09
N ASN A 49 4.61 -12.24 -17.09
CA ASN A 49 4.95 -11.35 -15.99
C ASN A 49 4.49 -11.97 -14.67
N VAL A 50 5.10 -11.52 -13.57
CA VAL A 50 4.75 -11.95 -12.23
C VAL A 50 4.57 -10.73 -11.34
N PHE A 51 3.42 -10.65 -10.68
CA PHE A 51 3.10 -9.64 -9.69
C PHE A 51 3.30 -10.22 -8.29
N ALA A 52 4.07 -9.52 -7.45
CA ALA A 52 4.22 -9.86 -6.05
C ALA A 52 3.01 -9.33 -5.28
N VAL A 53 2.16 -10.21 -4.79
CA VAL A 53 0.95 -9.82 -4.06
C VAL A 53 1.32 -9.42 -2.63
N GLY A 54 2.12 -10.26 -1.95
CA GLY A 54 2.58 -10.03 -0.59
C GLY A 54 3.24 -11.28 0.02
N GLU A 55 3.46 -11.27 1.32
CA GLU A 55 4.03 -12.39 2.08
C GLU A 55 3.01 -12.95 3.06
N TYR A 56 2.98 -14.27 3.22
CA TYR A 56 2.21 -14.95 4.26
C TYR A 56 3.05 -15.06 5.54
N PRO A 57 2.49 -14.80 6.74
CA PRO A 57 1.07 -14.62 7.05
C PRO A 57 0.55 -13.18 6.98
N THR A 58 1.41 -12.19 6.70
CA THR A 58 1.01 -10.76 6.64
C THR A 58 -0.18 -10.52 5.72
N ILE A 59 -0.21 -11.22 4.58
CA ILE A 59 -1.37 -11.32 3.69
C ILE A 59 -1.92 -12.73 3.78
N GLY A 60 -3.14 -12.86 4.30
CA GLY A 60 -3.87 -14.13 4.38
C GLY A 60 -4.32 -14.63 3.02
N LEU A 61 -4.84 -15.87 2.98
CA LEU A 61 -5.36 -16.46 1.74
C LEU A 61 -6.53 -15.64 1.13
N SER A 62 -7.43 -15.14 1.98
CA SER A 62 -8.56 -14.32 1.53
C SER A 62 -8.08 -13.02 0.89
N ASP A 63 -7.24 -12.28 1.60
CA ASP A 63 -6.68 -11.01 1.11
C ASP A 63 -5.85 -11.21 -0.16
N ALA A 64 -5.09 -12.29 -0.26
CA ALA A 64 -4.34 -12.63 -1.46
C ALA A 64 -5.27 -12.85 -2.68
N ARG A 65 -6.45 -13.46 -2.48
CA ARG A 65 -7.47 -13.63 -3.52
C ARG A 65 -8.13 -12.31 -3.89
N ASP A 66 -8.34 -11.42 -2.92
CA ASP A 66 -8.93 -10.11 -3.15
C ASP A 66 -7.99 -9.22 -3.97
N GLU A 67 -6.72 -9.18 -3.59
CA GLU A 67 -5.67 -8.49 -4.34
C GLU A 67 -5.44 -9.11 -5.72
N HIS A 68 -5.56 -10.44 -5.85
CA HIS A 68 -5.51 -11.11 -7.15
C HIS A 68 -6.65 -10.65 -8.08
N ARG A 69 -7.88 -10.53 -7.58
CA ARG A 69 -9.01 -10.03 -8.38
C ARG A 69 -8.78 -8.61 -8.87
N LYS A 70 -8.29 -7.72 -8.00
CA LYS A 70 -7.93 -6.34 -8.37
C LYS A 70 -6.83 -6.31 -9.44
N ALA A 71 -5.75 -7.06 -9.21
CA ALA A 71 -4.63 -7.13 -10.15
C ALA A 71 -5.05 -7.74 -11.50
N ARG A 72 -5.92 -8.75 -11.50
CA ARG A 72 -6.45 -9.35 -12.72
C ARG A 72 -7.28 -8.35 -13.53
N ALA A 73 -8.12 -7.54 -12.88
CA ALA A 73 -8.90 -6.50 -13.56
C ALA A 73 -7.99 -5.47 -14.27
N LEU A 74 -6.85 -5.10 -13.66
CA LEU A 74 -5.85 -4.24 -14.29
C LEU A 74 -5.21 -4.93 -15.51
N VAL A 75 -4.86 -6.21 -15.39
CA VAL A 75 -4.26 -6.98 -16.49
C VAL A 75 -5.22 -7.10 -17.68
N GLU A 76 -6.52 -7.28 -17.43
CA GLU A 76 -7.55 -7.33 -18.46
C GLU A 76 -7.68 -6.00 -19.23
N GLN A 77 -7.30 -4.88 -18.61
CA GLN A 77 -7.18 -3.56 -19.24
C GLN A 77 -5.80 -3.32 -19.89
N GLY A 78 -4.90 -4.31 -19.87
CA GLY A 78 -3.53 -4.17 -20.35
C GLY A 78 -2.59 -3.38 -19.43
N ILE A 79 -3.02 -3.10 -18.19
CA ILE A 79 -2.26 -2.33 -17.21
C ILE A 79 -1.42 -3.29 -16.35
N HIS A 80 -0.12 -3.01 -16.23
CA HIS A 80 0.76 -3.75 -15.33
C HIS A 80 0.45 -3.43 -13.85
N PRO A 81 0.03 -4.40 -13.01
CA PRO A 81 -0.34 -4.14 -11.62
C PRO A 81 0.80 -3.58 -10.77
N SER A 82 2.05 -3.94 -11.07
CA SER A 82 3.24 -3.40 -10.40
C SER A 82 3.42 -1.90 -10.63
N HIS A 83 3.19 -1.44 -11.86
CA HIS A 83 3.29 -0.01 -12.19
C HIS A 83 2.15 0.77 -11.56
N ASN A 84 0.93 0.23 -11.58
CA ASN A 84 -0.21 0.85 -10.91
C ASN A 84 0.04 1.03 -9.41
N ARG A 85 0.50 -0.03 -8.72
CA ARG A 85 0.84 0.05 -7.29
C ARG A 85 1.95 1.07 -7.01
N GLN A 86 2.96 1.16 -7.89
CA GLN A 86 4.02 2.14 -7.75
C GLN A 86 3.50 3.57 -7.93
N ALA A 87 2.63 3.80 -8.91
CA ALA A 87 2.00 5.09 -9.16
C ALA A 87 1.11 5.54 -7.98
N GLU A 88 0.27 4.65 -7.45
CA GLU A 88 -0.54 4.90 -6.26
C GLU A 88 0.33 5.24 -5.03
N ARG A 89 1.41 4.48 -4.83
CA ARG A 89 2.36 4.76 -3.73
C ARG A 89 2.99 6.15 -3.89
N LEU A 90 3.42 6.50 -5.09
CA LEU A 90 4.01 7.82 -5.34
C LEU A 90 2.98 8.92 -5.13
N ALA A 91 1.75 8.76 -5.64
CA ALA A 91 0.66 9.71 -5.45
C ALA A 91 0.35 9.93 -3.96
N ASN A 92 0.31 8.86 -3.16
CA ASN A 92 0.11 8.96 -1.72
C ASN A 92 1.26 9.67 -1.01
N VAL A 93 2.51 9.39 -1.39
CA VAL A 93 3.68 10.10 -0.83
C VAL A 93 3.63 11.59 -1.18
N THR A 94 3.31 11.94 -2.43
CA THR A 94 3.17 13.33 -2.87
C THR A 94 2.02 14.04 -2.17
N ALA A 95 0.86 13.39 -2.01
CA ALA A 95 -0.28 13.93 -1.28
C ALA A 95 0.07 14.23 0.19
N ASN A 96 0.79 13.31 0.85
CA ASN A 96 1.24 13.51 2.22
C ASN A 96 2.32 14.61 2.35
N ALA A 97 3.22 14.71 1.37
CA ALA A 97 4.25 15.75 1.33
C ALA A 97 3.68 17.15 1.02
N ASN A 98 2.59 17.24 0.27
CA ASN A 98 1.91 18.49 -0.08
C ASN A 98 0.83 18.90 0.91
N THR A 99 0.83 18.35 2.13
CA THR A 99 -0.03 18.85 3.21
C THR A 99 0.41 20.24 3.62
N PHE A 100 -0.55 21.11 3.97
CA PHE A 100 -0.23 22.46 4.46
C PHE A 100 0.74 22.41 5.64
N GLU A 101 0.57 21.44 6.54
CA GLU A 101 1.48 21.23 7.68
C GLU A 101 2.92 20.97 7.22
N ALA A 102 3.13 20.05 6.27
CA ALA A 102 4.48 19.73 5.77
C ALA A 102 5.14 20.95 5.10
N VAL A 103 4.38 21.70 4.29
CA VAL A 103 4.85 22.92 3.64
C VAL A 103 5.15 24.03 4.66
N ALA A 104 4.29 24.21 5.67
CA ALA A 104 4.48 25.19 6.73
C ALA A 104 5.72 24.87 7.58
N ARG A 105 5.95 23.60 7.92
CA ARG A 105 7.17 23.17 8.63
C ARG A 105 8.43 23.43 7.81
N GLU A 106 8.42 23.12 6.51
CA GLU A 106 9.55 23.42 5.62
C GLU A 106 9.83 24.94 5.55
N TRP A 107 8.78 25.74 5.44
CA TRP A 107 8.91 27.20 5.41
C TRP A 107 9.47 27.76 6.72
N ILE A 108 8.98 27.29 7.87
CA ILE A 108 9.52 27.66 9.19
C ILE A 108 11.01 27.31 9.26
N ALA A 109 11.40 26.10 8.89
CA ALA A 109 12.80 25.66 8.91
C ALA A 109 13.73 26.54 8.05
N LYS A 110 13.26 27.01 6.89
CA LYS A 110 14.03 27.90 6.01
C LYS A 110 14.12 29.33 6.53
N LYS A 111 13.12 29.81 7.27
CA LYS A 111 13.03 31.22 7.71
C LYS A 111 13.47 31.45 9.15
N SER A 112 13.45 30.42 9.99
CA SER A 112 13.71 30.51 11.44
C SER A 112 15.15 30.85 11.81
N ALA A 113 16.10 30.73 10.89
CA ALA A 113 17.50 31.08 11.12
C ALA A 113 17.71 32.55 11.56
N GLY A 114 16.80 33.46 11.18
CA GLY A 114 16.81 34.87 11.60
C GLY A 114 15.86 35.19 12.75
N TRP A 115 15.21 34.20 13.35
CA TRP A 115 14.16 34.40 14.35
C TRP A 115 14.68 34.15 15.76
N THR A 116 14.15 34.90 16.72
CA THR A 116 14.41 34.59 18.13
C THR A 116 13.71 33.28 18.51
N PRO A 117 14.24 32.52 19.49
CA PRO A 117 13.59 31.29 19.97
C PRO A 117 12.15 31.52 20.47
N TYR A 118 11.85 32.73 20.94
CA TYR A 118 10.49 33.12 21.33
C TYR A 118 9.56 33.24 20.12
N TYR A 119 9.99 33.96 19.07
CA TYR A 119 9.19 34.14 17.86
C TYR A 119 8.97 32.82 17.12
N LEU A 120 9.99 31.96 17.05
CA LEU A 120 9.85 30.61 16.50
C LEU A 120 8.74 29.82 17.23
N ARG A 121 8.80 29.76 18.56
CA ARG A 121 7.76 29.07 19.36
C ARG A 121 6.36 29.67 19.17
N GLN A 122 6.27 30.98 19.01
CA GLN A 122 4.99 31.66 18.75
C GLN A 122 4.41 31.26 17.38
N VAL A 123 5.25 31.23 16.33
CA VAL A 123 4.86 30.80 14.98
C VAL A 123 4.48 29.33 14.96
N GLU A 124 5.25 28.45 15.61
CA GLU A 124 4.92 27.02 15.72
C GLU A 124 3.59 26.79 16.42
N ARG A 125 3.33 27.50 17.53
CA ARG A 125 2.08 27.41 18.27
C ARG A 125 0.89 27.90 17.46
N PHE A 126 1.02 29.02 16.76
CA PHE A 126 -0.03 29.57 15.88
C PHE A 126 -0.36 28.59 14.74
N MET A 127 0.68 28.07 14.07
CA MET A 127 0.49 27.10 12.97
C MET A 127 -0.17 25.81 13.45
N ALA A 128 0.20 25.31 14.64
CA ALA A 128 -0.39 24.11 15.22
C ALA A 128 -1.83 24.30 15.71
N ALA A 129 -2.14 25.44 16.35
CA ALA A 129 -3.44 25.68 16.97
C ALA A 129 -4.50 26.23 16.02
N ASP A 130 -4.12 27.10 15.08
CA ASP A 130 -5.09 27.87 14.29
C ASP A 130 -5.19 27.42 12.82
N VAL A 131 -4.12 26.85 12.27
CA VAL A 131 -4.06 26.51 10.84
C VAL A 131 -4.16 25.01 10.58
N CYS A 132 -3.50 24.18 11.40
CA CYS A 132 -3.58 22.72 11.27
C CYS A 132 -4.86 22.12 11.89
N GLN A 133 -5.56 22.85 12.76
CA GLN A 133 -6.80 22.41 13.41
C GLN A 133 -8.01 22.44 12.46
N HIS A 134 -7.98 23.24 11.39
CA HIS A 134 -9.09 23.42 10.43
C HIS A 134 -8.86 22.79 9.05
N ALA A 135 -7.69 22.18 8.82
CA ALA A 135 -7.41 21.45 7.58
C ALA A 135 -8.12 20.08 7.48
N PHE A 136 -8.93 19.70 8.49
CA PHE A 136 -9.47 18.35 8.65
C PHE A 136 -11.00 18.23 8.80
N ASP A 137 -11.80 19.26 8.50
CA ASP A 137 -13.27 19.16 8.55
C ASP A 137 -13.94 18.86 7.20
N SER A 138 -13.39 17.93 6.39
CA SER A 138 -14.00 17.54 5.10
C SER A 138 -14.01 16.05 4.76
N VAL A 139 -13.77 15.13 5.71
CA VAL A 139 -14.05 13.69 5.47
C VAL A 139 -14.66 13.06 6.71
N ALA A 140 -15.92 13.39 7.00
CA ALA A 140 -16.86 12.52 7.72
C ALA A 140 -18.28 13.10 7.64
N HIS A 141 -18.98 12.85 6.53
CA HIS A 141 -20.45 12.81 6.55
C HIS A 141 -20.89 11.35 6.47
N PRO A 142 -21.39 10.75 7.55
CA PRO A 142 -22.39 9.70 7.42
C PRO A 142 -23.77 10.36 7.36
N VAL A 143 -24.36 10.26 6.18
CA VAL A 143 -25.80 10.37 5.95
C VAL A 143 -26.52 9.42 6.91
N GLY A 144 -27.45 9.94 7.71
CA GLY A 144 -28.32 9.17 8.60
C GLY A 144 -29.61 9.93 8.87
N GLN A 145 -30.67 9.47 8.22
CA GLN A 145 -32.02 10.05 8.08
C GLN A 145 -32.75 10.21 9.43
N ARG A 146 -33.37 11.37 9.70
CA ARG A 146 -34.83 11.54 9.75
C ARG A 146 -35.66 10.25 9.87
N THR A 147 -36.23 10.02 11.05
CA THR A 147 -37.67 10.13 11.37
C THR A 147 -37.83 10.21 12.87
#